data_AF-A0A3E2H9Y7-F1
#
_entry.id   AF-A0A3E2H9Y7-F1
#
_cell.length_a   1.000
_cell.length_b   1.000
_cell.length_c   1.000
_cell.angle_alpha   90.00
_cell.angle_beta   90.00
_cell.angle_gamma   90.00
#
_symmetry.space_group_name_H-M   'P 1'
#
loop_
_entity.id
_entity.type
_entity.pdbx_description
1 polymer ?
#
loop_
_entity_poly.entity_id
_entity_poly.type
_entity_poly.pdbx_seq_one_letter_code
_entity_poly.pdbx_strand_id
1 'polypeptide(L)'
;MGYDALRTAVKDAWENVGKHEFEELISSLCRGIHLGASYALGHQLGTMNVAHGVTSCVLSPAVMKYNARVNAEHQQHAFDALWSDEYIRETLSKRNLTSENDLGDLLDGLFREYGMPRSLKEVGVEGEEKLNILAVKSLEDPWCRTNPIPLITSEQVLEILRMVE
;
A
#
# COMPACT_ATOMS: atom_id res chain seq x y z
N MET A 1 2.12 1.63 -28.97
CA MET A 1 1.38 2.69 -28.26
C MET A 1 1.34 2.29 -26.80
N GLY A 2 2.18 2.74 -25.87
CA GLY A 2 3.22 3.76 -25.81
C GLY A 2 3.25 4.18 -24.34
N TYR A 3 4.26 3.75 -23.59
CA TYR A 3 4.38 3.80 -22.12
C TYR A 3 4.15 5.20 -21.52
N ASP A 4 4.43 6.26 -22.29
CA ASP A 4 4.10 7.64 -21.92
C ASP A 4 2.60 7.89 -21.78
N ALA A 5 1.74 7.19 -22.52
CA ALA A 5 0.31 7.40 -22.48
C ALA A 5 -0.31 6.91 -21.16
N LEU A 6 0.16 5.80 -20.58
CA LEU A 6 -0.35 5.30 -19.30
C LEU A 6 0.17 6.16 -18.14
N ARG A 7 1.45 6.53 -18.17
CA ARG A 7 2.04 7.43 -17.16
C ARG A 7 1.39 8.81 -17.19
N THR A 8 1.19 9.37 -18.39
CA THR A 8 0.47 10.62 -18.58
C THR A 8 -1.00 10.46 -18.22
N ALA A 9 -1.67 9.35 -18.53
CA ALA A 9 -3.07 9.15 -18.13
C ALA A 9 -3.24 9.04 -16.60
N VAL A 10 -2.32 8.38 -15.90
CA VAL A 10 -2.34 8.30 -14.42
C VAL A 10 -2.03 9.67 -13.81
N LYS A 11 -1.05 10.39 -14.38
CA LYS A 11 -0.68 11.74 -13.93
C LYS A 11 -1.79 12.76 -14.23
N ASP A 12 -2.39 12.70 -15.40
CA ASP A 12 -3.52 13.52 -15.83
C ASP A 12 -4.77 13.16 -15.04
N ALA A 13 -5.04 11.90 -14.71
CA ALA A 13 -6.14 11.54 -13.82
C ALA A 13 -5.92 12.10 -12.41
N TRP A 14 -4.69 12.03 -11.90
CA TRP A 14 -4.31 12.62 -10.62
C TRP A 14 -4.43 14.16 -10.60
N GLU A 15 -4.11 14.82 -11.71
CA GLU A 15 -4.15 16.28 -11.85
C GLU A 15 -5.55 16.82 -12.21
N ASN A 16 -6.36 16.08 -12.99
CA ASN A 16 -7.65 16.55 -13.54
C ASN A 16 -8.88 16.12 -12.75
N VAL A 17 -8.84 15.01 -12.00
CA VAL A 17 -10.00 14.57 -11.19
C VAL A 17 -10.11 15.42 -9.91
N GLY A 18 -9.04 16.13 -9.54
CA GLY A 18 -9.00 16.82 -8.25
C GLY A 18 -8.95 15.82 -7.10
N LYS A 19 -8.16 16.13 -6.07
CA LYS A 19 -7.93 15.21 -4.94
C LYS A 19 -9.26 14.72 -4.30
N HIS A 20 -10.26 15.60 -4.28
CA HIS A 20 -11.55 15.33 -3.66
C HIS A 20 -12.44 14.36 -4.47
N GLU A 21 -12.50 14.45 -5.80
CA GLU A 21 -13.35 13.54 -6.59
C GLU A 21 -12.70 12.16 -6.73
N PHE A 22 -11.37 12.07 -6.68
CA PHE A 22 -10.65 10.80 -6.63
C PHE A 22 -10.88 10.08 -5.29
N GLU A 23 -10.82 10.81 -4.18
CA GLU A 23 -11.16 10.29 -2.85
C GLU A 23 -12.62 9.85 -2.77
N GLU A 24 -13.56 10.60 -3.35
CA GLU A 24 -14.97 10.21 -3.43
C GLU A 24 -15.20 8.98 -4.32
N LEU A 25 -14.50 8.86 -5.45
CA LEU A 25 -14.57 7.70 -6.33
C LEU A 25 -14.07 6.43 -5.63
N ILE A 26 -12.90 6.50 -5.00
CA ILE A 26 -12.34 5.39 -4.21
C ILE A 26 -13.26 5.06 -3.03
N SER A 27 -13.75 6.08 -2.30
CA SER A 27 -14.71 5.89 -1.21
C SER A 27 -15.98 5.20 -1.69
N SER A 28 -16.51 5.58 -2.87
CA SER A 28 -17.69 4.99 -3.50
C SER A 28 -17.47 3.53 -3.92
N LEU A 29 -16.33 3.22 -4.54
CA LEU A 29 -15.95 1.86 -4.93
C LEU A 29 -15.69 0.95 -3.72
N CYS A 30 -15.23 1.51 -2.61
CA CYS A 30 -15.01 0.80 -1.36
C CYS A 30 -16.25 0.72 -0.46
N ARG A 31 -17.42 1.28 -0.86
CA ARG A 31 -18.65 1.19 -0.05
C ARG A 31 -19.03 -0.28 0.16
N GLY A 32 -19.02 -0.72 1.42
CA GLY A 32 -19.33 -2.09 1.83
C GLY A 32 -18.12 -3.05 1.84
N ILE A 33 -16.93 -2.57 1.47
CA ILE A 33 -15.67 -3.30 1.62
C ILE A 33 -15.03 -2.82 2.92
N HIS A 34 -14.83 -3.72 3.88
CA HIS A 34 -14.03 -3.40 5.05
C HIS A 34 -12.58 -3.16 4.63
N LEU A 35 -12.08 -1.94 4.87
CA LEU A 35 -10.68 -1.59 4.67
C LEU A 35 -9.82 -2.22 5.77
N GLY A 36 -8.51 -2.27 5.56
CA GLY A 36 -7.57 -2.95 6.45
C GLY A 36 -6.42 -2.06 6.91
N ALA A 37 -5.36 -2.71 7.40
CA ALA A 37 -4.24 -2.04 8.07
C ALA A 37 -3.55 -0.98 7.21
N SER A 38 -3.38 -1.19 5.90
CA SER A 38 -2.71 -0.19 5.04
C SER A 38 -3.43 1.15 5.06
N TYR A 39 -4.76 1.14 5.07
CA TYR A 39 -5.59 2.34 5.13
C TYR A 39 -5.55 2.99 6.53
N ALA A 40 -5.73 2.17 7.59
CA ALA A 40 -5.69 2.64 8.97
C ALA A 40 -4.36 3.30 9.34
N LEU A 41 -3.25 2.62 9.05
CA LEU A 41 -1.89 3.13 9.29
C LEU A 41 -1.61 4.33 8.36
N GLY A 42 -2.17 4.30 7.15
CA GLY A 42 -2.05 5.37 6.16
C GLY A 42 -2.69 6.68 6.62
N HIS A 43 -3.84 6.64 7.30
CA HIS A 43 -4.43 7.84 7.92
C HIS A 43 -3.48 8.47 8.93
N GLN A 44 -2.91 7.66 9.83
CA GLN A 44 -2.00 8.17 10.84
C GLN A 44 -0.69 8.70 10.22
N LEU A 45 -0.14 8.00 9.21
CA LEU A 45 1.02 8.48 8.45
C LEU A 45 0.73 9.80 7.73
N GLY A 46 -0.51 9.98 7.24
CA GLY A 46 -0.94 11.23 6.63
C GLY A 46 -0.86 12.44 7.55
N THR A 47 -1.09 12.25 8.87
CA THR A 47 -0.93 13.32 9.87
C THR A 47 0.53 13.79 10.02
N MET A 48 1.50 12.99 9.53
CA MET A 48 2.93 13.33 9.51
C MET A 48 3.36 14.01 8.20
N ASN A 49 2.43 14.69 7.51
CA ASN A 49 2.66 15.42 6.27
C ASN A 49 3.04 14.54 5.06
N VAL A 50 2.51 13.31 5.02
CA VAL A 50 2.65 12.38 3.90
C VAL A 50 1.36 12.36 3.09
N ALA A 51 1.44 12.51 1.77
CA ALA A 51 0.24 12.51 0.92
C ALA A 51 -0.48 11.15 0.93
N HIS A 52 -1.82 11.15 0.92
CA HIS A 52 -2.61 9.92 1.11
C HIS A 52 -2.28 8.79 0.11
N GLY A 53 -2.11 9.09 -1.17
CA GLY A 53 -1.68 8.07 -2.15
C GLY A 53 -0.28 7.50 -1.86
N VAL A 54 0.61 8.32 -1.29
CA VAL A 54 1.99 7.95 -0.93
C VAL A 54 2.02 7.03 0.29
N THR A 55 1.15 7.25 1.27
CA THR A 55 1.09 6.38 2.46
C THR A 55 0.75 4.94 2.08
N SER A 56 -0.20 4.77 1.17
CA SER A 56 -0.62 3.46 0.65
C SER A 56 0.52 2.78 -0.12
N CYS A 57 1.33 3.53 -0.86
CA CYS A 57 2.53 2.97 -1.47
C CYS A 57 3.42 2.39 -0.37
N VAL A 58 3.88 3.18 0.60
CA VAL A 58 4.79 2.71 1.66
C VAL A 58 4.25 1.47 2.36
N LEU A 59 2.99 1.49 2.82
CA LEU A 59 2.45 0.49 3.74
C LEU A 59 1.89 -0.78 3.08
N SER A 60 1.28 -0.69 1.89
CA SER A 60 0.50 -1.81 1.33
C SER A 60 1.33 -3.09 1.12
N PRO A 61 2.56 -3.05 0.58
CA PRO A 61 3.37 -4.26 0.42
C PRO A 61 3.65 -4.98 1.74
N ALA A 62 3.99 -4.25 2.80
CA ALA A 62 4.24 -4.84 4.12
C ALA A 62 2.96 -5.40 4.74
N VAL A 63 1.83 -4.71 4.59
CA VAL A 63 0.54 -5.20 5.07
C VAL A 63 0.10 -6.47 4.34
N MET A 64 0.33 -6.58 3.02
CA MET A 64 0.04 -7.81 2.27
C MET A 64 0.88 -8.97 2.80
N LYS A 65 2.20 -8.77 3.01
CA LYS A 65 3.09 -9.77 3.60
C LYS A 65 2.70 -10.18 5.02
N TYR A 66 2.28 -9.22 5.85
CA TYR A 66 1.77 -9.50 7.19
C TYR A 66 0.52 -10.38 7.14
N ASN A 67 -0.45 -10.01 6.29
CA ASN A 67 -1.72 -10.71 6.16
C ASN A 67 -1.61 -12.08 5.48
N ALA A 68 -0.60 -12.30 4.64
CA ALA A 68 -0.41 -13.56 3.91
C ALA A 68 -0.40 -14.80 4.82
N ARG A 69 -0.04 -14.64 6.10
CA ARG A 69 -0.10 -15.69 7.13
C ARG A 69 -1.49 -16.33 7.28
N VAL A 70 -2.56 -15.60 6.96
CA VAL A 70 -3.95 -16.06 7.09
C VAL A 70 -4.76 -15.98 5.80
N ASN A 71 -4.29 -15.24 4.78
CA ASN A 71 -5.04 -15.07 3.53
C ASN A 71 -4.19 -15.10 2.25
N ALA A 72 -3.03 -15.77 2.24
CA ALA A 72 -2.19 -15.90 1.04
C ALA A 72 -2.96 -16.42 -0.18
N GLU A 73 -3.82 -17.43 0.00
CA GLU A 73 -4.64 -17.98 -1.10
C GLU A 73 -5.56 -16.92 -1.73
N HIS A 74 -6.20 -16.08 -0.91
CA HIS A 74 -7.02 -14.97 -1.43
C HIS A 74 -6.17 -13.89 -2.12
N GLN A 75 -4.95 -13.63 -1.62
CA GLN A 75 -4.03 -12.69 -2.27
C GLN A 75 -3.52 -13.21 -3.61
N GLN A 76 -3.41 -14.53 -3.78
CA GLN A 76 -2.97 -15.14 -5.03
C GLN A 76 -3.88 -14.76 -6.20
N HIS A 77 -5.19 -14.66 -6.01
CA HIS A 77 -6.10 -14.20 -7.07
C HIS A 77 -5.77 -12.79 -7.57
N ALA A 78 -5.41 -11.88 -6.66
CA ALA A 78 -5.00 -10.53 -7.03
C ALA A 78 -3.61 -10.53 -7.69
N PHE A 79 -2.69 -11.36 -7.20
CA PHE A 79 -1.39 -11.57 -7.83
C PHE A 79 -1.56 -12.05 -9.28
N ASP A 80 -2.31 -13.14 -9.49
CA ASP A 80 -2.52 -13.75 -10.81
C ASP A 80 -3.17 -12.77 -11.78
N ALA A 81 -4.15 -12.00 -11.31
CA ALA A 81 -4.81 -10.97 -12.12
C ALA A 81 -3.79 -9.91 -12.58
N LEU A 82 -2.96 -9.39 -11.68
CA LEU A 82 -1.93 -8.40 -12.02
C LEU A 82 -0.81 -8.99 -12.87
N TRP A 83 -0.38 -10.23 -12.59
CA TRP A 83 0.68 -10.93 -13.30
C TRP A 83 0.28 -11.38 -14.70
N SER A 84 -1.02 -11.50 -14.97
CA SER A 84 -1.55 -11.80 -16.30
C SER A 84 -1.38 -10.65 -17.30
N ASP A 85 -1.20 -9.42 -16.81
CA ASP A 85 -0.91 -8.26 -17.64
C ASP A 85 0.54 -8.33 -18.15
N GLU A 86 0.71 -8.29 -19.47
CA GLU A 86 2.02 -8.45 -20.12
C GLU A 86 3.01 -7.35 -19.69
N TYR A 87 2.54 -6.10 -19.58
CA TYR A 87 3.38 -4.98 -19.21
C TYR A 87 3.83 -5.07 -17.75
N ILE A 88 2.92 -5.41 -16.83
CA ILE A 88 3.27 -5.63 -15.41
C ILE A 88 4.27 -6.78 -15.31
N ARG A 89 4.00 -7.91 -15.94
CA ARG A 89 4.90 -9.09 -15.90
C ARG A 89 6.29 -8.78 -16.45
N GLU A 90 6.40 -8.11 -17.60
CA GLU A 90 7.69 -7.73 -18.17
C GLU A 90 8.46 -6.75 -17.28
N THR A 91 7.75 -5.75 -16.75
CA THR A 91 8.32 -4.75 -15.83
C THR A 91 8.91 -5.42 -14.59
N LEU A 92 8.16 -6.31 -13.96
CA LEU A 92 8.59 -6.99 -12.75
C LEU A 92 9.65 -8.06 -13.02
N SER A 93 9.62 -8.72 -14.20
CA SER A 93 10.67 -9.66 -14.62
C SER A 93 12.04 -8.98 -14.73
N LYS A 94 12.10 -7.72 -15.21
CA LYS A 94 13.35 -6.91 -15.21
C LYS A 94 13.91 -6.66 -13.81
N ARG A 95 13.07 -6.80 -12.78
CA ARG A 95 13.41 -6.68 -11.36
C ARG A 95 13.64 -8.03 -10.69
N ASN A 96 13.79 -9.11 -11.47
CA ASN A 96 13.96 -10.49 -11.02
C ASN A 96 12.79 -11.05 -10.19
N LEU A 97 11.59 -10.51 -10.37
CA LEU A 97 10.36 -11.10 -9.80
C LEU A 97 9.84 -12.19 -10.75
N THR A 98 9.20 -13.21 -10.17
CA THR A 98 8.61 -14.34 -10.88
C THR A 98 7.20 -14.62 -10.35
N SER A 99 6.51 -15.61 -10.94
CA SER A 99 5.21 -16.09 -10.45
C SER A 99 5.24 -16.71 -9.05
N GLU A 100 6.43 -16.98 -8.50
CA GLU A 100 6.61 -17.56 -7.17
C GLU A 100 6.68 -16.49 -6.06
N ASN A 101 6.75 -15.22 -6.44
CA ASN A 101 6.74 -14.10 -5.49
C ASN A 101 5.34 -13.85 -4.91
N ASP A 102 5.28 -13.18 -3.76
CA ASP A 102 4.00 -12.81 -3.15
C ASP A 102 3.44 -11.47 -3.68
N LEU A 103 2.17 -11.20 -3.37
CA LEU A 103 1.50 -9.95 -3.76
C LEU A 103 2.21 -8.70 -3.20
N GLY A 104 2.84 -8.80 -2.04
CA GLY A 104 3.63 -7.70 -1.48
C GLY A 104 4.85 -7.37 -2.34
N ASP A 105 5.60 -8.39 -2.79
CA ASP A 105 6.74 -8.23 -3.70
C ASP A 105 6.32 -7.61 -5.03
N LEU A 106 5.20 -8.09 -5.60
CA LEU A 106 4.63 -7.56 -6.84
C LEU A 106 4.33 -6.06 -6.71
N LEU A 107 3.62 -5.67 -5.64
CA LEU A 107 3.28 -4.27 -5.38
C LEU A 107 4.52 -3.41 -5.11
N ASP A 108 5.49 -3.89 -4.32
CA ASP A 108 6.75 -3.17 -4.09
C ASP A 108 7.49 -2.91 -5.41
N GLY A 109 7.64 -3.94 -6.25
CA GLY A 109 8.27 -3.82 -7.56
C GLY A 109 7.58 -2.82 -8.48
N LEU A 110 6.24 -2.86 -8.51
CA LEU A 110 5.44 -1.96 -9.34
C LEU A 110 5.55 -0.51 -8.87
N PHE A 111 5.46 -0.28 -7.55
CA PHE A 111 5.59 1.05 -6.98
C PHE A 111 6.99 1.64 -7.20
N ARG A 112 8.04 0.82 -7.12
CA ARG A 112 9.41 1.25 -7.47
C ARG A 112 9.55 1.62 -8.94
N GLU A 113 8.89 0.90 -9.84
CA GLU A 113 8.89 1.25 -11.27
C GLU A 113 8.31 2.65 -11.50
N TYR A 114 7.23 2.99 -10.79
CA TYR A 114 6.63 4.32 -10.88
C TYR A 114 7.37 5.41 -10.10
N GLY A 115 8.49 5.08 -9.44
CA GLY A 115 9.26 6.02 -8.63
C GLY A 115 8.55 6.44 -7.33
N MET A 116 7.65 5.60 -6.83
CA MET A 116 6.96 5.83 -5.55
C MET A 116 7.85 5.39 -4.38
N PRO A 117 7.81 6.09 -3.23
CA PRO A 117 8.58 5.73 -2.07
C PRO A 117 8.10 4.41 -1.47
N ARG A 118 9.04 3.74 -0.80
CA ARG A 118 8.95 2.38 -0.30
C ARG A 118 9.28 2.25 1.18
N SER A 119 9.81 3.29 1.82
CA SER A 119 10.04 3.31 3.27
C SER A 119 9.53 4.58 3.95
N LEU A 120 9.37 4.48 5.28
CA LEU A 120 9.05 5.59 6.17
C LEU A 120 10.15 6.65 6.12
N LYS A 121 11.42 6.23 6.03
CA LYS A 121 12.55 7.10 5.81
C LYS A 121 12.43 7.97 4.55
N GLU A 122 12.03 7.39 3.42
CA GLU A 122 11.88 8.15 2.16
C GLU A 122 10.78 9.22 2.23
N VAL A 123 9.88 9.13 3.20
CA VAL A 123 8.82 10.12 3.47
C VAL A 123 9.08 10.96 4.73
N GLY A 124 10.29 10.93 5.29
CA GLY A 124 10.71 11.77 6.42
C GLY A 124 10.24 11.31 7.80
N VAL A 125 9.79 10.07 7.91
CA VAL A 125 9.39 9.44 9.17
C VAL A 125 10.49 8.46 9.60
N GLU A 126 11.30 8.88 10.56
CA GLU A 126 12.42 8.11 11.09
C GLU A 126 12.46 8.21 12.61
N GLY A 127 12.97 7.16 13.25
CA GLY A 127 13.23 7.12 14.68
C GLY A 127 12.12 6.47 15.50
N GLU A 128 12.56 5.80 16.56
CA GLU A 128 11.72 4.98 17.45
C GLU A 128 10.55 5.75 18.07
N GLU A 129 10.73 7.04 18.38
CA GLU A 129 9.65 7.89 18.92
C GLU A 129 8.50 8.06 17.91
N LYS A 130 8.81 8.40 16.66
CA LYS A 130 7.80 8.57 15.61
C LYS A 130 7.10 7.25 15.29
N LEU A 131 7.85 6.15 15.23
CA LEU A 131 7.29 4.81 15.02
C LEU A 131 6.31 4.43 16.13
N ASN A 132 6.67 4.67 17.40
CA ASN A 132 5.79 4.38 18.52
C ASN A 132 4.53 5.26 18.51
N ILE A 133 4.67 6.56 18.21
CA ILE A 133 3.51 7.46 18.05
C ILE A 133 2.59 6.93 16.94
N LEU A 134 3.14 6.59 15.78
CA LEU A 134 2.37 6.08 14.65
C LEU A 134 1.66 4.77 15.00
N ALA A 135 2.35 3.85 15.68
CA ALA A 135 1.80 2.56 16.09
C ALA A 135 0.62 2.71 17.06
N VAL A 136 0.80 3.47 18.14
CA VAL A 136 -0.24 3.68 19.15
C VAL A 136 -1.44 4.41 18.56
N LYS A 137 -1.21 5.46 17.76
CA LYS A 137 -2.29 6.28 17.20
C LYS A 137 -3.07 5.57 16.11
N SER A 138 -2.42 4.69 15.33
CA SER A 138 -3.12 3.91 14.29
C SER A 138 -4.22 3.01 14.88
N LEU A 139 -4.08 2.55 16.13
CA LEU A 139 -5.09 1.69 16.78
C LEU A 139 -6.40 2.42 17.13
N GLU A 140 -6.41 3.76 17.10
CA GLU A 140 -7.65 4.55 17.24
C GLU A 140 -8.54 4.43 15.99
N ASP A 141 -7.97 4.02 14.85
CA ASP A 141 -8.69 3.83 13.60
C ASP A 141 -9.46 2.48 13.60
N PRO A 142 -10.79 2.48 13.35
CA PRO A 142 -11.60 1.26 13.38
C PRO A 142 -11.18 0.21 12.34
N TRP A 143 -10.54 0.62 11.23
CA TRP A 143 -10.11 -0.28 10.15
C TRP A 143 -8.94 -1.19 10.57
N CYS A 144 -8.23 -0.87 11.66
CA CYS A 144 -7.25 -1.77 12.27
C CYS A 144 -7.88 -3.11 12.67
N ARG A 145 -9.13 -3.08 13.17
CA ARG A 145 -9.82 -4.27 13.68
C ARG A 145 -10.45 -5.12 12.59
N THR A 146 -10.64 -4.56 11.40
CA THR A 146 -11.23 -5.25 10.25
C THR A 146 -10.19 -5.82 9.29
N ASN A 147 -8.90 -5.58 9.54
CA ASN A 147 -7.81 -6.20 8.82
C ASN A 147 -7.85 -7.75 8.99
N PRO A 148 -7.49 -8.56 7.97
CA PRO A 148 -7.53 -10.02 8.03
C PRO A 148 -6.88 -10.62 9.28
N ILE A 149 -5.75 -10.05 9.70
CA ILE A 149 -5.21 -10.25 11.05
C ILE A 149 -5.52 -8.97 11.84
N PRO A 150 -6.49 -8.99 12.77
CA PRO A 150 -6.87 -7.78 13.49
C PRO A 150 -5.69 -7.16 14.24
N LEU A 151 -5.49 -5.86 14.06
CA LEU A 151 -4.51 -5.07 14.80
C LEU A 151 -5.17 -4.50 16.05
N ILE A 152 -4.78 -5.02 17.21
CA ILE A 152 -5.32 -4.68 18.52
C ILE A 152 -4.23 -4.26 19.52
N THR A 153 -2.95 -4.45 19.20
CA THR A 153 -1.82 -4.00 20.02
C THR A 153 -0.79 -3.22 19.20
N SER A 154 -0.01 -2.36 19.88
CA SER A 154 1.03 -1.54 19.25
C SER A 154 2.13 -2.39 18.63
N GLU A 155 2.43 -3.54 19.22
CA GLU A 155 3.48 -4.45 18.78
C GLU A 155 3.17 -5.04 17.40
N GLN A 156 1.89 -5.35 17.13
CA GLN A 156 1.44 -5.80 15.81
C GLN A 156 1.62 -4.71 14.76
N VAL A 157 1.33 -3.45 15.12
CA VAL A 157 1.54 -2.32 14.20
C VAL A 157 3.03 -2.10 13.96
N LEU A 158 3.84 -2.08 15.02
CA LEU A 158 5.30 -1.94 14.94
C LEU A 158 5.94 -3.03 14.09
N GLU A 159 5.44 -4.26 14.15
CA GLU A 159 5.88 -5.36 13.30
C GLU A 159 5.76 -4.99 11.81
N ILE A 160 4.63 -4.42 11.40
CA ILE A 160 4.40 -3.96 10.02
C ILE A 160 5.31 -2.77 9.70
N LEU A 161 5.38 -1.77 10.58
CA LEU A 161 6.16 -0.55 10.33
C LEU A 161 7.65 -0.84 10.16
N ARG A 162 8.20 -1.78 10.93
CA ARG A 162 9.61 -2.20 10.84
C ARG A 162 9.95 -2.90 9.54
N MET A 163 8.96 -3.41 8.80
CA MET A 163 9.18 -3.96 7.45
C MET A 163 9.44 -2.86 6.42
N VAL A 164 9.11 -1.61 6.74
CA VAL A 164 9.19 -0.44 5.85
C VAL A 164 9.91 0.74 6.51
N GLU A 165 10.73 0.49 7.53
CA GLU A 165 11.51 1.53 8.22
C GLU A 165 12.52 2.20 7.27
#